data_AF-A0A803MPC9-F1
#
_entry.id   AF-A0A803MPC9-F1
#
_cell.length_a   1.000
_cell.length_b   1.000
_cell.length_c   1.000
_cell.angle_alpha   90.00
_cell.angle_beta   90.00
_cell.angle_gamma   90.00
#
_symmetry.space_group_name_H-M   'P 1'
#
loop_
_entity.id
_entity.type
_entity.pdbx_description
1 polymer ?
#
loop_
_entity_poly.entity_id
_entity_poly.type
_entity_poly.pdbx_seq_one_letter_code
_entity_poly.pdbx_strand_id
1 'polypeptide(L)'
;MRVEVWLCLLHLCLALLRVIARSEGKEYNRYDFPTDFVFGASTSAYQVEGAALEDGRKPSIYDTFAHRLEYDTGNPDVACDQYHKYKEDVQLMVETGLDAYRFSISWSRLIPDGRGAINPKGLRFYNNLINELISHGIEPHVTLLHTDLPQVLEDEYRGFLNPKIIEDFTSYADVCFREFGDRVRHWTTFNEANIFVFGGYDVGNTPPSRCSFPFGFINCTKGNSTTEPYIAAHHILLAHGYAVKLYKDKYKTIFPNEPLSLERVLKYYKDVYENPIIFIHENGQAASYNTSTDDSFRVEYIRDHVESLHNAVRNGSNAKGYFVWSLLDVYELLFGFDYTFGIYYVDYNDPNLTRHPKLSQQCYLNSWTRVSELNSECSELACLMIIKDVGRASHGLYYLVDVEGRSDAEKKADDMLVKSRTSSNESCISNSACNVIQWPMSDSCANDKLEFVHIDILGAIVAITLLVLLVAAAIVGPFCCFAVLAILRLLGS
;
A
#
# COMPACT_ATOMS: atom_id res chain seq x y z
N MET A 1 -2.70 -24.61 -52.73
CA MET A 1 -1.82 -25.59 -52.06
C MET A 1 -0.47 -25.04 -51.60
N ARG A 2 0.49 -24.64 -52.46
CA ARG A 2 1.83 -24.24 -51.97
C ARG A 2 1.85 -22.95 -51.14
N VAL A 3 1.06 -21.92 -51.51
CA VAL A 3 1.03 -20.63 -50.80
C VAL A 3 0.32 -20.72 -49.45
N GLU A 4 -0.74 -21.53 -49.36
CA GLU A 4 -1.49 -21.75 -48.10
C GLU A 4 -0.64 -22.45 -47.05
N VAL A 5 0.22 -23.39 -47.45
CA VAL A 5 1.15 -24.08 -46.55
C VAL A 5 2.18 -23.10 -45.97
N TRP A 6 2.70 -22.17 -46.78
CA TRP A 6 3.63 -21.13 -46.30
C TRP A 6 2.98 -20.12 -45.37
N LEU A 7 1.72 -19.74 -45.60
CA LEU A 7 0.97 -18.87 -44.69
C LEU A 7 0.67 -19.56 -43.35
N CYS A 8 0.32 -20.84 -43.37
CA CYS A 8 0.14 -21.63 -42.15
C CYS A 8 1.46 -21.78 -41.37
N LEU A 9 2.58 -22.04 -42.06
CA LEU A 9 3.90 -22.12 -41.41
C LEU A 9 4.36 -20.77 -40.86
N LEU A 10 4.07 -19.66 -41.54
CA LEU A 10 4.37 -18.32 -41.04
C LEU A 10 3.55 -17.98 -39.79
N HIS A 11 2.26 -18.33 -39.76
CA HIS A 11 1.44 -18.17 -38.56
C HIS A 11 1.90 -19.08 -37.42
N LEU A 12 2.33 -20.30 -37.71
CA LEU A 12 2.91 -21.20 -36.71
C LEU A 12 4.23 -20.66 -36.16
N CYS A 13 5.12 -20.15 -37.02
CA CYS A 13 6.36 -19.50 -36.62
C CYS A 13 6.12 -18.22 -35.82
N LEU A 14 5.15 -17.39 -36.19
CA LEU A 14 4.78 -16.18 -35.43
C LEU A 14 4.12 -16.56 -34.09
N ALA A 15 3.35 -17.65 -34.04
CA ALA A 15 2.80 -18.18 -32.79
C ALA A 15 3.93 -18.74 -31.90
N LEU A 16 4.89 -19.49 -32.46
CA LEU A 16 6.07 -19.98 -31.75
C LEU A 16 6.97 -18.83 -31.28
N LEU A 17 7.20 -17.81 -32.11
CA LEU A 17 7.94 -16.61 -31.72
C LEU A 17 7.20 -15.81 -30.64
N ARG A 18 5.86 -15.79 -30.61
CA ARG A 18 5.08 -15.21 -29.50
C ARG A 18 5.15 -16.06 -28.22
N VAL A 19 5.29 -17.38 -28.35
CA VAL A 19 5.50 -18.29 -27.23
C VAL A 19 6.92 -18.16 -26.67
N ILE A 20 7.93 -17.98 -27.54
CA ILE A 20 9.34 -17.75 -27.17
C ILE A 20 9.57 -16.31 -26.69
N ALA A 21 8.82 -15.34 -27.21
CA ALA A 21 8.85 -13.94 -26.79
C ALA A 21 7.84 -13.61 -25.67
N ARG A 22 7.18 -14.62 -25.07
CA ARG A 22 6.74 -14.43 -23.68
C ARG A 22 8.02 -14.18 -22.91
N SER A 23 8.17 -12.96 -22.40
CA SER A 23 9.34 -12.56 -21.62
C SER A 23 9.62 -13.68 -20.62
N GLU A 24 10.83 -14.25 -20.66
CA GLU A 24 11.43 -14.85 -19.47
C GLU A 24 11.11 -13.88 -18.33
N GLY A 25 10.26 -14.30 -17.39
CA GLY A 25 9.93 -13.44 -16.26
C GLY A 25 11.25 -13.14 -15.58
N LYS A 26 11.62 -11.85 -15.47
CA LYS A 26 12.79 -11.52 -14.67
C LYS A 26 12.50 -12.00 -13.26
N GLU A 27 13.29 -12.96 -12.80
CA GLU A 27 13.29 -13.40 -11.42
C GLU A 27 13.88 -12.26 -10.60
N TYR A 28 13.05 -11.66 -9.76
CA TYR A 28 13.51 -10.69 -8.78
C TYR A 28 13.69 -11.40 -7.45
N ASN A 29 14.69 -11.00 -6.70
CA ASN A 29 14.91 -11.45 -5.33
C ASN A 29 15.30 -10.25 -4.45
N ARG A 30 15.36 -10.48 -3.13
CA ARG A 30 15.70 -9.43 -2.17
C ARG A 30 17.07 -8.77 -2.42
N TYR A 31 17.98 -9.45 -3.12
CA TYR A 31 19.32 -8.94 -3.45
C TYR A 31 19.34 -7.99 -4.66
N ASP A 32 18.21 -7.83 -5.37
CA ASP A 32 18.06 -6.79 -6.39
C ASP A 32 17.78 -5.40 -5.79
N PHE A 33 17.50 -5.34 -4.49
CA PHE A 33 17.34 -4.11 -3.72
C PHE A 33 18.66 -3.69 -3.06
N PRO A 34 18.78 -2.41 -2.66
CA PRO A 34 19.90 -1.95 -1.84
C PRO A 34 20.08 -2.81 -0.59
N THR A 35 21.32 -2.97 -0.12
CA THR A 35 21.63 -3.82 1.04
C THR A 35 21.02 -3.34 2.36
N ASP A 36 20.63 -2.06 2.42
CA ASP A 36 19.93 -1.42 3.54
C ASP A 36 18.40 -1.41 3.35
N PHE A 37 17.88 -2.10 2.33
CA PHE A 37 16.44 -2.19 2.08
C PHE A 37 15.80 -3.25 2.99
N VAL A 38 14.72 -2.87 3.66
CA VAL A 38 14.03 -3.66 4.68
C VAL A 38 12.82 -4.39 4.09
N PHE A 39 12.76 -5.71 4.25
CA PHE A 39 11.53 -6.48 4.01
C PHE A 39 10.88 -6.90 5.32
N GLY A 40 9.60 -6.58 5.49
CA GLY A 40 8.88 -6.83 6.73
C GLY A 40 7.43 -7.25 6.53
N ALA A 41 6.72 -7.41 7.63
CA ALA A 41 5.28 -7.64 7.63
C ALA A 41 4.60 -6.74 8.66
N SER A 42 3.30 -6.50 8.46
CA SER A 42 2.52 -5.56 9.25
C SER A 42 1.31 -6.21 9.91
N THR A 43 0.96 -5.69 11.08
CA THR A 43 -0.29 -5.97 11.82
C THR A 43 -0.71 -4.75 12.63
N SER A 44 -1.90 -4.78 13.24
CA SER A 44 -2.35 -3.76 14.19
C SER A 44 -2.96 -4.38 15.45
N ALA A 45 -2.80 -3.68 16.57
CA ALA A 45 -3.12 -4.19 17.90
C ALA A 45 -4.54 -4.74 18.02
N TYR A 46 -5.55 -3.94 17.65
CA TYR A 46 -6.95 -4.37 17.74
C TYR A 46 -7.28 -5.57 16.85
N GLN A 47 -6.55 -5.74 15.75
CA GLN A 47 -6.82 -6.79 14.76
C GLN A 47 -6.15 -8.14 15.10
N VAL A 48 -5.12 -8.16 15.96
CA VAL A 48 -4.35 -9.38 16.27
C VAL A 48 -4.20 -9.70 17.75
N GLU A 49 -4.19 -8.71 18.65
CA GLU A 49 -3.81 -8.97 20.05
C GLU A 49 -4.83 -9.82 20.80
N GLY A 50 -6.12 -9.51 20.69
CA GLY A 50 -7.13 -10.08 21.57
C GLY A 50 -6.94 -9.67 23.02
N ALA A 51 -7.23 -10.60 23.94
CA ALA A 51 -7.12 -10.39 25.38
C ALA A 51 -7.79 -9.07 25.83
N ALA A 52 -8.99 -8.81 25.29
CA ALA A 52 -9.61 -7.48 25.32
C ALA A 52 -9.92 -6.98 26.73
N LEU A 53 -10.19 -7.90 27.66
CA LEU A 53 -10.56 -7.63 29.06
C LEU A 53 -9.47 -8.05 30.07
N GLU A 54 -8.29 -8.43 29.58
CA GLU A 54 -7.24 -8.99 30.42
C GLU A 54 -6.25 -7.94 30.91
N ASP A 55 -5.61 -8.25 32.05
CA ASP A 55 -4.43 -7.55 32.54
C ASP A 55 -4.59 -6.01 32.64
N GLY A 56 -5.81 -5.54 32.85
CA GLY A 56 -6.13 -4.13 33.07
C GLY A 56 -6.30 -3.29 31.80
N ARG A 57 -6.31 -3.89 30.60
CA ARG A 57 -6.75 -3.19 29.39
C ARG A 57 -8.19 -2.68 29.56
N LYS A 58 -8.47 -1.49 29.05
CA LYS A 58 -9.83 -0.95 28.95
C LYS A 58 -10.29 -0.86 27.48
N PRO A 59 -11.60 -0.72 27.23
CA PRO A 59 -12.13 -0.63 25.88
C PRO A 59 -11.56 0.55 25.07
N SER A 60 -11.28 0.29 23.80
CA SER A 60 -11.13 1.28 22.75
C SER A 60 -12.48 1.57 22.07
N ILE A 61 -12.50 2.56 21.18
CA ILE A 61 -13.67 2.87 20.35
C ILE A 61 -14.09 1.71 19.44
N TYR A 62 -13.14 0.84 19.08
CA TYR A 62 -13.45 -0.34 18.29
C TYR A 62 -14.11 -1.43 19.13
N ASP A 63 -13.69 -1.64 20.39
CA ASP A 63 -14.36 -2.60 21.29
C ASP A 63 -15.85 -2.19 21.44
N THR A 64 -16.11 -0.93 21.75
CA THR A 64 -17.49 -0.43 21.91
C THR A 64 -18.30 -0.54 20.63
N PHE A 65 -17.67 -0.33 19.47
CA PHE A 65 -18.32 -0.44 18.17
C PHE A 65 -18.67 -1.88 17.81
N ALA A 66 -17.72 -2.80 17.92
CA ALA A 66 -17.90 -4.22 17.58
C ALA A 66 -18.91 -4.92 18.51
N HIS A 67 -19.09 -4.43 19.74
CA HIS A 67 -20.11 -4.94 20.68
C HIS A 67 -21.50 -4.35 20.51
N ARG A 68 -21.75 -3.49 19.51
CA ARG A 68 -23.10 -3.02 19.22
C ARG A 68 -23.91 -4.15 18.59
N LEU A 69 -25.10 -4.42 19.13
CA LEU A 69 -26.03 -5.48 18.69
C LEU A 69 -26.47 -5.39 17.21
N GLU A 70 -26.06 -4.34 16.48
CA GLU A 70 -26.43 -4.07 15.09
C GLU A 70 -25.42 -4.66 14.07
N TYR A 71 -24.29 -5.21 14.51
CA TYR A 71 -23.25 -5.79 13.64
C TYR A 71 -23.02 -7.27 13.98
N ASP A 72 -23.39 -8.17 13.04
CA ASP A 72 -23.34 -9.64 13.19
C ASP A 72 -22.01 -10.26 12.71
N THR A 73 -20.96 -9.44 12.52
CA THR A 73 -19.66 -9.86 11.94
C THR A 73 -18.67 -10.39 12.98
N GLY A 74 -19.10 -10.57 14.23
CA GLY A 74 -18.25 -10.93 15.37
C GLY A 74 -17.38 -9.78 15.91
N ASN A 75 -16.64 -10.06 16.98
CA ASN A 75 -15.67 -9.15 17.59
C ASN A 75 -14.30 -9.84 17.75
N PRO A 76 -13.20 -9.09 17.82
CA PRO A 76 -11.87 -9.64 18.04
C PRO A 76 -11.48 -9.64 19.53
N ASP A 77 -12.40 -9.95 20.45
CA ASP A 77 -12.08 -10.04 21.89
C ASP A 77 -10.89 -10.98 22.14
N VAL A 78 -10.81 -12.03 21.32
CA VAL A 78 -9.69 -12.98 21.24
C VAL A 78 -8.81 -12.72 20.01
N ALA A 79 -9.36 -12.24 18.88
CA ALA A 79 -8.63 -12.06 17.62
C ALA A 79 -7.89 -13.36 17.21
N CYS A 80 -6.62 -13.26 16.82
CA CYS A 80 -5.71 -14.41 16.71
C CYS A 80 -4.86 -14.63 17.98
N ASP A 81 -5.17 -13.94 19.08
CA ASP A 81 -4.55 -14.10 20.40
C ASP A 81 -3.03 -13.85 20.42
N GLN A 82 -2.56 -12.88 19.65
CA GLN A 82 -1.14 -12.50 19.65
C GLN A 82 -0.68 -12.05 21.04
N TYR A 83 -1.56 -11.52 21.89
CA TYR A 83 -1.19 -11.12 23.26
C TYR A 83 -0.51 -12.27 24.04
N HIS A 84 -1.01 -13.49 23.88
CA HIS A 84 -0.43 -14.69 24.48
C HIS A 84 0.58 -15.39 23.58
N LYS A 85 0.41 -15.29 22.26
CA LYS A 85 1.16 -16.06 21.26
C LYS A 85 2.28 -15.32 20.54
N TYR A 86 2.61 -14.09 20.95
CA TYR A 86 3.60 -13.27 20.26
C TYR A 86 4.95 -13.96 20.03
N LYS A 87 5.39 -14.87 20.91
CA LYS A 87 6.63 -15.63 20.71
C LYS A 87 6.53 -16.61 19.54
N GLU A 88 5.39 -17.27 19.41
CA GLU A 88 5.09 -18.12 18.25
C GLU A 88 5.09 -17.26 16.98
N ASP A 89 4.41 -16.12 17.03
CA ASP A 89 4.35 -15.20 15.88
C ASP A 89 5.74 -14.65 15.49
N VAL A 90 6.62 -14.32 16.46
CA VAL A 90 8.00 -13.90 16.17
C VAL A 90 8.79 -15.03 15.53
N GLN A 91 8.60 -16.27 15.97
CA GLN A 91 9.25 -17.42 15.33
C GLN A 91 8.84 -17.57 13.86
N LEU A 92 7.58 -17.30 13.52
CA LEU A 92 7.11 -17.28 12.12
C LEU A 92 7.80 -16.18 11.29
N MET A 93 8.08 -15.02 11.90
CA MET A 93 8.84 -13.94 11.24
C MET A 93 10.27 -14.37 10.94
N VAL A 94 10.92 -15.09 11.86
CA VAL A 94 12.26 -15.67 11.68
C VAL A 94 12.26 -16.70 10.56
N GLU A 95 11.29 -17.61 10.56
CA GLU A 95 11.15 -18.64 9.52
C GLU A 95 10.89 -18.05 8.14
N THR A 96 10.17 -16.93 8.08
CA THR A 96 9.95 -16.18 6.84
C THR A 96 11.21 -15.44 6.39
N GLY A 97 12.06 -15.02 7.33
CA GLY A 97 13.30 -14.26 7.07
C GLY A 97 13.12 -12.74 7.06
N LEU A 98 12.12 -12.23 7.79
CA LEU A 98 11.81 -10.80 7.87
C LEU A 98 12.94 -10.00 8.53
N ASP A 99 13.23 -8.83 7.99
CA ASP A 99 14.17 -7.87 8.57
C ASP A 99 13.49 -6.98 9.62
N ALA A 100 12.20 -6.71 9.45
CA ALA A 100 11.43 -5.84 10.34
C ALA A 100 9.99 -6.31 10.55
N TYR A 101 9.42 -5.91 11.68
CA TYR A 101 8.01 -6.12 11.98
C TYR A 101 7.35 -4.80 12.36
N ARG A 102 6.30 -4.45 11.62
CA ARG A 102 5.46 -3.30 11.93
C ARG A 102 4.24 -3.73 12.74
N PHE A 103 4.11 -3.17 13.93
CA PHE A 103 2.97 -3.39 14.81
C PHE A 103 2.51 -2.07 15.44
N SER A 104 1.31 -2.03 15.99
CA SER A 104 0.84 -0.87 16.76
C SER A 104 0.81 -1.15 18.26
N ILE A 105 0.96 -0.11 19.06
CA ILE A 105 0.74 -0.18 20.51
C ILE A 105 -0.73 0.19 20.76
N SER A 106 -1.45 -0.65 21.48
CA SER A 106 -2.80 -0.34 21.92
C SER A 106 -2.77 0.68 23.05
N TRP A 107 -3.23 1.90 22.76
CA TRP A 107 -3.30 2.97 23.74
C TRP A 107 -4.13 2.53 24.96
N SER A 108 -5.29 1.90 24.75
CA SER A 108 -6.17 1.47 25.84
C SER A 108 -5.61 0.29 26.66
N ARG A 109 -4.60 -0.43 26.15
CA ARG A 109 -3.84 -1.42 26.91
C ARG A 109 -2.72 -0.78 27.74
N LEU A 110 -1.98 0.16 27.15
CA LEU A 110 -0.84 0.81 27.80
C LEU A 110 -1.27 1.84 28.85
N ILE A 111 -2.26 2.67 28.52
CA ILE A 111 -2.83 3.71 29.39
C ILE A 111 -4.36 3.56 29.38
N PRO A 112 -4.93 2.70 30.24
CA PRO A 112 -6.34 2.31 30.16
C PRO A 112 -7.34 3.45 30.32
N ASP A 113 -7.00 4.47 31.12
CA ASP A 113 -7.83 5.66 31.32
C ASP A 113 -7.58 6.75 30.26
N GLY A 114 -6.86 6.42 29.18
CA GLY A 114 -6.41 7.35 28.14
C GLY A 114 -5.29 8.28 28.59
N ARG A 115 -5.22 8.58 29.89
CA ARG A 115 -4.21 9.40 30.55
C ARG A 115 -3.83 8.86 31.92
N GLY A 116 -2.73 9.35 32.45
CA GLY A 116 -2.30 9.06 33.83
C GLY A 116 -1.45 7.80 33.92
N ALA A 117 -1.83 6.87 34.81
CA ALA A 117 -0.98 5.75 35.18
C ALA A 117 -0.83 4.73 34.04
N ILE A 118 0.41 4.31 33.80
CA ILE A 118 0.73 3.22 32.87
C ILE A 118 0.25 1.90 33.47
N ASN A 119 -0.37 1.06 32.64
CA ASN A 119 -0.65 -0.33 33.00
C ASN A 119 0.65 -1.15 32.99
N PRO A 120 1.14 -1.63 34.15
CA PRO A 120 2.42 -2.37 34.23
C PRO A 120 2.38 -3.74 33.55
N LYS A 121 1.20 -4.26 33.20
CA LYS A 121 1.06 -5.51 32.44
C LYS A 121 1.13 -5.23 30.94
N GLY A 122 0.39 -4.23 30.45
CA GLY A 122 0.50 -3.73 29.07
C GLY A 122 1.93 -3.29 28.73
N LEU A 123 2.58 -2.53 29.61
CA LEU A 123 3.98 -2.13 29.44
C LEU A 123 4.93 -3.33 29.32
N ARG A 124 4.69 -4.38 30.11
CA ARG A 124 5.51 -5.60 30.08
C ARG A 124 5.30 -6.39 28.79
N PHE A 125 4.08 -6.48 28.30
CA PHE A 125 3.77 -7.13 27.04
C PHE A 125 4.56 -6.52 25.88
N TYR A 126 4.47 -5.20 25.66
CA TYR A 126 5.21 -4.55 24.56
C TYR A 126 6.72 -4.63 24.76
N ASN A 127 7.23 -4.49 26.00
CA ASN A 127 8.65 -4.69 26.27
C ASN A 127 9.11 -6.11 25.90
N ASN A 128 8.33 -7.13 26.22
CA ASN A 128 8.65 -8.51 25.91
C ASN A 128 8.60 -8.77 24.40
N LEU A 129 7.58 -8.26 23.70
CA LEU A 129 7.48 -8.36 22.24
C LEU A 129 8.69 -7.69 21.56
N ILE A 130 9.01 -6.45 21.94
CA ILE A 130 10.16 -5.72 21.40
C ILE A 130 11.47 -6.46 21.66
N ASN A 131 11.66 -6.98 22.88
CA ASN A 131 12.86 -7.73 23.23
C ASN A 131 12.97 -9.05 22.46
N GLU A 132 11.85 -9.75 22.25
CA GLU A 132 11.82 -10.99 21.47
C GLU A 132 12.20 -10.71 20.01
N LEU A 133 11.60 -9.69 19.37
CA LEU A 133 11.95 -9.26 18.01
C LEU A 133 13.44 -8.97 17.87
N ILE A 134 13.98 -8.12 18.75
CA ILE A 134 15.39 -7.72 18.71
C ILE A 134 16.33 -8.90 18.96
N SER A 135 15.93 -9.86 19.80
CA SER A 135 16.74 -11.05 20.07
C SER A 135 16.95 -11.93 18.83
N HIS A 136 16.07 -11.82 17.84
CA HIS A 136 16.16 -12.51 16.55
C HIS A 136 16.60 -11.59 15.40
N GLY A 137 17.02 -10.35 15.70
CA GLY A 137 17.49 -9.40 14.70
C GLY A 137 16.38 -8.74 13.87
N ILE A 138 15.13 -8.79 14.32
CA ILE A 138 13.99 -8.17 13.64
C ILE A 138 13.79 -6.76 14.19
N GLU A 139 13.79 -5.76 13.29
CA GLU A 139 13.63 -4.36 13.66
C GLU A 139 12.16 -4.00 13.97
N PRO A 140 11.87 -3.41 15.15
CA PRO A 140 10.51 -2.98 15.48
C PRO A 140 10.16 -1.64 14.82
N HIS A 141 9.14 -1.64 13.96
CA HIS A 141 8.50 -0.44 13.42
C HIS A 141 7.18 -0.21 14.16
N VAL A 142 7.10 0.83 15.00
CA VAL A 142 5.95 1.01 15.88
C VAL A 142 4.99 2.06 15.37
N THR A 143 3.72 1.70 15.25
CA THR A 143 2.63 2.64 15.01
C THR A 143 1.97 3.03 16.34
N LEU A 144 1.90 4.34 16.64
CA LEU A 144 1.34 4.82 17.91
C LEU A 144 -0.17 4.71 17.95
N LEU A 145 -0.86 5.07 16.86
CA LEU A 145 -2.31 4.95 16.76
C LEU A 145 -2.72 4.28 15.46
N HIS A 146 -3.31 3.10 15.58
CA HIS A 146 -3.97 2.41 14.48
C HIS A 146 -5.47 2.40 14.76
N THR A 147 -6.04 3.62 14.78
CA THR A 147 -7.46 3.94 14.94
C THR A 147 -8.14 3.47 16.26
N ASP A 148 -7.41 2.84 17.18
CA ASP A 148 -7.91 2.24 18.42
C ASP A 148 -7.87 3.18 19.65
N LEU A 149 -8.49 4.36 19.51
CA LEU A 149 -8.58 5.36 20.59
C LEU A 149 -9.24 4.77 21.86
N PRO A 150 -8.75 5.05 23.09
CA PRO A 150 -9.43 4.66 24.32
C PRO A 150 -10.86 5.24 24.41
N GLN A 151 -11.85 4.39 24.69
CA GLN A 151 -13.27 4.77 24.70
C GLN A 151 -13.55 5.93 25.68
N VAL A 152 -12.84 5.96 26.81
CA VAL A 152 -12.99 7.01 27.83
C VAL A 152 -12.74 8.42 27.28
N LEU A 153 -11.85 8.58 26.31
CA LEU A 153 -11.57 9.87 25.66
C LEU A 153 -12.67 10.26 24.66
N GLU A 154 -13.25 9.26 23.98
CA GLU A 154 -14.42 9.46 23.13
C GLU A 154 -15.65 9.85 23.97
N ASP A 155 -15.87 9.20 25.11
CA ASP A 155 -16.99 9.48 26.01
C ASP A 155 -16.89 10.86 26.68
N GLU A 156 -15.69 11.23 27.12
CA GLU A 156 -15.49 12.48 27.85
C GLU A 156 -15.66 13.72 26.96
N TYR A 157 -15.05 13.70 25.77
CA TYR A 157 -15.00 14.91 24.94
C TYR A 157 -15.14 14.66 23.43
N ARG A 158 -15.45 13.43 23.01
CA ARG A 158 -15.58 13.01 21.59
C ARG A 158 -14.24 12.95 20.85
N GLY A 159 -13.19 12.49 21.53
CA GLY A 159 -11.94 12.10 20.89
C GLY A 159 -11.36 13.17 19.97
N PHE A 160 -11.15 12.83 18.70
CA PHE A 160 -10.54 13.72 17.71
C PHE A 160 -11.38 14.93 17.28
N LEU A 161 -12.63 15.04 17.74
CA LEU A 161 -13.45 16.26 17.56
C LEU A 161 -13.13 17.36 18.58
N ASN A 162 -12.29 17.11 19.57
CA ASN A 162 -11.92 18.09 20.59
C ASN A 162 -10.40 18.32 20.61
N PRO A 163 -9.92 19.57 20.64
CA PRO A 163 -8.49 19.86 20.66
C PRO A 163 -7.74 19.30 21.88
N LYS A 164 -8.43 18.96 22.97
CA LYS A 164 -7.83 18.29 24.14
C LYS A 164 -7.13 16.97 23.76
N ILE A 165 -7.54 16.31 22.68
CA ILE A 165 -6.89 15.09 22.18
C ILE A 165 -5.41 15.29 21.85
N ILE A 166 -4.99 16.52 21.51
CA ILE A 166 -3.60 16.83 21.17
C ILE A 166 -2.72 16.63 22.40
N GLU A 167 -3.14 17.12 23.56
CA GLU A 167 -2.41 16.99 24.83
C GLU A 167 -2.39 15.53 25.30
N ASP A 168 -3.53 14.85 25.26
CA ASP A 168 -3.66 13.45 25.68
C ASP A 168 -2.83 12.52 24.77
N PHE A 169 -2.87 12.71 23.44
CA PHE A 169 -2.07 11.93 22.49
C PHE A 169 -0.57 12.22 22.62
N THR A 170 -0.18 13.48 22.82
CA THR A 170 1.23 13.85 23.03
C THR A 170 1.78 13.21 24.31
N SER A 171 0.97 13.18 25.37
CA SER A 171 1.35 12.54 26.63
C SER A 171 1.50 11.01 26.48
N TYR A 172 0.61 10.38 25.71
CA TYR A 172 0.73 8.96 25.35
C TYR A 172 1.98 8.68 24.51
N ALA A 173 2.27 9.51 23.51
CA ALA A 173 3.47 9.39 22.69
C ALA A 173 4.75 9.55 23.52
N ASP A 174 4.80 10.51 24.46
CA ASP A 174 5.92 10.68 25.40
C ASP A 174 6.18 9.41 26.22
N VAL A 175 5.12 8.75 26.70
CA VAL A 175 5.24 7.45 27.36
C VAL A 175 5.84 6.42 26.42
N CYS A 176 5.34 6.27 25.19
CA CYS A 176 5.88 5.32 24.24
C CYS A 176 7.37 5.56 23.93
N PHE A 177 7.76 6.83 23.69
CA PHE A 177 9.15 7.19 23.43
C PHE A 177 10.04 6.94 24.65
N ARG A 178 9.59 7.29 25.85
CA ARG A 178 10.36 7.10 27.08
C ARG A 178 10.57 5.62 27.40
N GLU A 179 9.54 4.80 27.23
CA GLU A 179 9.56 3.39 27.68
C GLU A 179 10.12 2.44 26.61
N PHE A 180 10.08 2.81 25.32
CA PHE A 180 10.48 1.92 24.22
C PHE A 180 11.51 2.54 23.25
N GLY A 181 11.73 3.85 23.28
CA GLY A 181 12.61 4.56 22.33
C GLY A 181 14.09 4.25 22.47
N ASP A 182 14.50 3.53 23.51
CA ASP A 182 15.86 2.97 23.63
C ASP A 182 16.12 1.85 22.61
N ARG A 183 15.06 1.19 22.14
CA ARG A 183 15.08 0.02 21.25
C ARG A 183 14.33 0.25 19.94
N VAL A 184 13.30 1.09 19.95
CA VAL A 184 12.47 1.40 18.77
C VAL A 184 12.96 2.68 18.10
N ARG A 185 13.32 2.58 16.81
CA ARG A 185 13.86 3.69 16.02
C ARG A 185 12.88 4.24 14.97
N HIS A 186 11.92 3.42 14.53
CA HIS A 186 10.94 3.78 13.51
C HIS A 186 9.55 3.93 14.13
N TRP A 187 8.99 5.14 14.01
CA TRP A 187 7.73 5.51 14.62
C TRP A 187 6.78 6.09 13.59
N THR A 188 5.63 5.45 13.39
CA THR A 188 4.50 6.02 12.65
C THR A 188 3.49 6.57 13.65
N THR A 189 3.13 7.85 13.56
CA THR A 189 2.19 8.46 14.52
C THR A 189 0.76 7.98 14.31
N PHE A 190 0.26 8.03 13.07
CA PHE A 190 -1.10 7.66 12.72
C PHE A 190 -1.10 6.71 11.53
N ASN A 191 -1.82 5.59 11.65
CA ASN A 191 -2.18 4.79 10.48
C ASN A 191 -3.36 5.41 9.74
N GLU A 192 -3.30 5.43 8.40
CA GLU A 192 -4.41 5.79 7.50
C GLU A 192 -5.32 6.91 8.01
N ALA A 193 -4.75 8.06 8.39
CA ALA A 193 -5.53 9.15 8.99
C ALA A 193 -6.71 9.59 8.10
N ASN A 194 -6.55 9.50 6.78
CA ASN A 194 -7.62 9.74 5.80
C ASN A 194 -8.77 8.72 5.92
N ILE A 195 -8.48 7.44 6.11
CA ILE A 195 -9.49 6.37 6.22
C ILE A 195 -10.16 6.42 7.59
N PHE A 196 -9.39 6.69 8.64
CA PHE A 196 -9.95 6.94 9.96
C PHE A 196 -10.98 8.08 9.93
N VAL A 197 -10.65 9.21 9.30
CA VAL A 197 -11.57 10.34 9.23
C VAL A 197 -12.77 10.04 8.33
N PHE A 198 -12.53 9.49 7.14
CA PHE A 198 -13.57 9.16 6.19
C PHE A 198 -14.57 8.15 6.77
N GLY A 199 -14.08 7.02 7.28
CA GLY A 199 -14.91 5.98 7.86
C GLY A 199 -15.63 6.43 9.13
N GLY A 200 -14.93 7.12 10.03
CA GLY A 200 -15.43 7.43 11.37
C GLY A 200 -16.35 8.64 11.44
N TYR A 201 -16.17 9.61 10.54
CA TYR A 201 -16.85 10.92 10.62
C TYR A 201 -17.58 11.35 9.34
N ASP A 202 -17.34 10.70 8.19
CA ASP A 202 -18.04 11.01 6.92
C ASP A 202 -19.10 9.96 6.59
N VAL A 203 -18.71 8.70 6.40
CA VAL A 203 -19.63 7.62 6.02
C VAL A 203 -20.17 6.81 7.21
N GLY A 204 -19.51 6.90 8.36
CA GLY A 204 -19.96 6.30 9.62
C GLY A 204 -19.88 4.77 9.70
N ASN A 205 -19.09 4.10 8.84
CA ASN A 205 -18.96 2.64 8.84
C ASN A 205 -17.80 2.11 9.71
N THR A 206 -16.94 2.99 10.23
CA THR A 206 -15.96 2.67 11.28
C THR A 206 -16.25 3.53 12.53
N PRO A 207 -15.67 3.23 13.70
CA PRO A 207 -15.83 4.04 14.89
C PRO A 207 -15.26 5.46 14.67
N PRO A 208 -15.86 6.51 15.28
CA PRO A 208 -17.00 6.49 16.20
C PRO A 208 -18.39 6.42 15.53
N SER A 209 -18.44 6.19 14.21
CA SER A 209 -19.66 5.97 13.41
C SER A 209 -20.59 7.17 13.36
N ARG A 210 -20.02 8.32 13.01
CA ARG A 210 -20.75 9.58 12.88
C ARG A 210 -20.91 9.94 11.41
N CYS A 211 -22.13 10.30 11.00
CA CYS A 211 -22.43 10.78 9.65
C CYS A 211 -23.73 11.61 9.61
N SER A 212 -23.98 12.36 8.54
CA SER A 212 -25.17 13.20 8.33
C SER A 212 -26.33 12.42 7.70
N PHE A 213 -27.51 12.34 8.31
CA PHE A 213 -28.69 11.81 7.59
C PHE A 213 -29.07 12.67 6.36
N PRO A 214 -29.51 12.09 5.22
CA PRO A 214 -29.60 10.65 4.88
C PRO A 214 -28.32 10.06 4.27
N PHE A 215 -27.18 10.76 4.40
CA PHE A 215 -25.91 10.45 3.74
C PHE A 215 -24.96 9.67 4.66
N GLY A 216 -24.65 8.43 4.27
CA GLY A 216 -23.77 7.57 5.03
C GLY A 216 -24.00 6.10 4.70
N PHE A 217 -23.13 5.24 5.18
CA PHE A 217 -23.28 3.80 5.01
C PHE A 217 -24.38 3.24 5.92
N ILE A 218 -24.59 3.89 7.06
CA ILE A 218 -25.63 3.56 8.04
C ILE A 218 -26.59 4.73 8.23
N ASN A 219 -27.77 4.45 8.82
CA ASN A 219 -28.75 5.47 9.17
C ASN A 219 -28.29 6.25 10.41
N CYS A 220 -27.25 7.09 10.26
CA CYS A 220 -26.67 7.85 11.36
C CYS A 220 -27.69 8.80 11.98
N THR A 221 -27.88 8.67 13.29
CA THR A 221 -28.71 9.58 14.09
C THR A 221 -27.90 10.73 14.70
N LYS A 222 -26.56 10.68 14.58
CA LYS A 222 -25.61 11.64 15.14
C LYS A 222 -24.44 11.86 14.17
N GLY A 223 -23.96 13.09 14.09
CA GLY A 223 -22.82 13.47 13.25
C GLY A 223 -23.16 14.61 12.28
N ASN A 224 -22.15 15.11 11.59
CA ASN A 224 -22.33 16.06 10.50
C ASN A 224 -21.21 15.90 9.45
N SER A 225 -21.44 15.09 8.41
CA SER A 225 -20.52 14.82 7.30
C SER A 225 -20.07 16.07 6.53
N THR A 226 -20.77 17.21 6.66
CA THR A 226 -20.37 18.47 6.02
C THR A 226 -19.36 19.25 6.86
N THR A 227 -19.16 18.91 8.14
CA THR A 227 -18.30 19.68 9.06
C THR A 227 -17.35 18.81 9.88
N GLU A 228 -17.80 17.67 10.41
CA GLU A 228 -16.99 16.78 11.23
C GLU A 228 -15.81 16.14 10.47
N PRO A 229 -15.96 15.66 9.22
CA PRO A 229 -14.83 15.26 8.41
C PRO A 229 -13.85 16.40 8.22
N TYR A 230 -14.31 17.64 8.02
CA TYR A 230 -13.41 18.77 7.88
C TYR A 230 -12.82 19.22 9.20
N ILE A 231 -13.42 19.01 10.37
CA ILE A 231 -12.80 19.34 11.66
C ILE A 231 -11.72 18.30 11.98
N ALA A 232 -12.06 17.02 11.88
CA ALA A 232 -11.13 15.91 12.06
C ALA A 232 -10.02 15.96 11.00
N ALA A 233 -10.40 16.16 9.74
CA ALA A 233 -9.46 16.32 8.66
C ALA A 233 -8.76 17.67 8.70
N HIS A 234 -9.27 18.81 9.18
CA HIS A 234 -8.53 20.09 9.23
C HIS A 234 -7.29 20.01 10.12
N HIS A 235 -7.37 19.25 11.21
CA HIS A 235 -6.19 18.91 12.02
C HIS A 235 -5.19 18.00 11.27
N ILE A 236 -5.64 17.25 10.26
CA ILE A 236 -4.84 16.34 9.40
C ILE A 236 -4.48 16.99 8.03
N LEU A 237 -5.21 18.03 7.60
CA LEU A 237 -5.26 18.61 6.25
C LEU A 237 -4.43 19.90 6.12
N LEU A 238 -3.92 20.45 7.21
CA LEU A 238 -2.77 21.36 7.11
C LEU A 238 -1.62 20.69 6.32
N ALA A 239 -1.50 19.36 6.38
CA ALA A 239 -0.56 18.56 5.58
C ALA A 239 -1.10 18.13 4.20
N HIS A 240 -2.40 17.89 4.06
CA HIS A 240 -2.97 17.22 2.87
C HIS A 240 -3.68 18.15 1.87
N GLY A 241 -3.94 19.42 2.23
CA GLY A 241 -4.64 20.40 1.39
C GLY A 241 -4.08 20.62 -0.03
N TYR A 242 -2.81 20.29 -0.28
CA TYR A 242 -2.20 20.36 -1.61
C TYR A 242 -2.45 19.13 -2.51
N ALA A 243 -2.76 17.95 -1.95
CA ALA A 243 -2.77 16.70 -2.72
C ALA A 243 -4.16 16.32 -3.29
N VAL A 244 -5.26 16.66 -2.61
CA VAL A 244 -6.58 16.09 -2.95
C VAL A 244 -7.35 16.75 -4.08
N LYS A 245 -7.03 18.00 -4.44
CA LYS A 245 -7.71 18.68 -5.55
C LYS A 245 -7.46 18.00 -6.91
N LEU A 246 -6.33 17.31 -7.07
CA LEU A 246 -5.98 16.60 -8.31
C LEU A 246 -6.65 15.23 -8.45
N TYR A 247 -6.91 14.56 -7.31
CA TYR A 247 -7.40 13.18 -7.27
C TYR A 247 -8.93 13.08 -7.47
N LYS A 248 -9.69 14.03 -6.91
CA LYS A 248 -11.16 14.00 -6.91
C LYS A 248 -11.79 14.18 -8.30
N ASP A 249 -11.11 14.82 -9.24
CA ASP A 249 -11.73 15.21 -10.51
C ASP A 249 -11.65 14.12 -11.60
N LYS A 250 -10.90 13.03 -11.39
CA LYS A 250 -10.52 12.15 -12.52
C LYS A 250 -10.63 10.64 -12.31
N TYR A 251 -10.68 10.12 -11.08
CA TYR A 251 -10.63 8.67 -10.87
C TYR A 251 -11.56 8.20 -9.74
N LYS A 252 -12.57 7.41 -10.12
CA LYS A 252 -13.33 6.52 -9.22
C LYS A 252 -13.73 5.27 -9.99
N THR A 253 -13.21 4.10 -9.59
CA THR A 253 -13.83 2.78 -9.81
C THR A 253 -13.12 1.70 -8.98
N ILE A 254 -13.87 0.62 -8.70
CA ILE A 254 -13.46 -0.72 -8.27
C ILE A 254 -12.03 -1.03 -8.72
N PHE A 255 -11.14 -1.41 -7.80
CA PHE A 255 -9.70 -1.45 -8.04
C PHE A 255 -9.26 -2.74 -8.77
N PRO A 256 -8.86 -2.69 -10.05
CA PRO A 256 -8.00 -3.71 -10.65
C PRO A 256 -6.64 -3.75 -9.92
N ASN A 257 -5.97 -4.91 -9.95
CA ASN A 257 -4.55 -4.99 -9.59
C ASN A 257 -3.77 -4.11 -10.58
N GLU A 258 -3.25 -2.97 -10.12
CA GLU A 258 -2.53 -1.99 -10.93
C GLU A 258 -1.15 -1.71 -10.31
N PRO A 259 -0.19 -2.65 -10.43
CA PRO A 259 1.12 -2.56 -9.77
C PRO A 259 1.90 -1.30 -10.16
N LEU A 260 1.76 -0.86 -11.42
CA LEU A 260 2.36 0.39 -11.93
C LEU A 260 1.91 1.64 -11.15
N SER A 261 0.81 1.57 -10.41
CA SER A 261 0.38 2.67 -9.56
C SER A 261 1.37 2.94 -8.43
N LEU A 262 1.98 1.91 -7.83
CA LEU A 262 3.01 2.08 -6.80
C LEU A 262 4.23 2.80 -7.35
N GLU A 263 4.73 2.39 -8.53
CA GLU A 263 5.85 3.08 -9.19
C GLU A 263 5.51 4.55 -9.48
N ARG A 264 4.30 4.83 -9.95
CA ARG A 264 3.83 6.20 -10.25
C ARG A 264 3.71 7.05 -8.99
N VAL A 265 3.22 6.49 -7.89
CA VAL A 265 3.11 7.19 -6.60
C VAL A 265 4.50 7.54 -6.08
N LEU A 266 5.43 6.58 -6.10
CA LEU A 266 6.81 6.82 -5.66
C LEU A 266 7.53 7.85 -6.55
N LYS A 267 7.31 7.79 -7.86
CA LYS A 267 7.80 8.82 -8.79
C LYS A 267 7.21 10.19 -8.48
N TYR A 268 5.92 10.27 -8.15
CA TYR A 268 5.27 11.52 -7.77
C TYR A 268 5.87 12.10 -6.48
N TYR A 269 6.09 11.27 -5.45
CA TYR A 269 6.80 11.70 -4.24
C TYR A 269 8.21 12.19 -4.51
N LYS A 270 8.95 11.48 -5.35
CA LYS A 270 10.28 11.89 -5.80
C LYS A 270 10.26 13.27 -6.48
N ASP A 271 9.39 13.45 -7.47
CA ASP A 271 9.40 14.63 -8.33
C ASP A 271 8.78 15.87 -7.66
N VAL A 272 7.82 15.68 -6.74
CA VAL A 272 7.02 16.76 -6.16
C VAL A 272 7.36 17.06 -4.71
N TYR A 273 7.79 16.07 -3.93
CA TYR A 273 8.01 16.18 -2.49
C TYR A 273 9.47 15.98 -2.07
N GLU A 274 10.42 16.29 -2.96
CA GLU A 274 11.86 16.26 -2.67
C GLU A 274 12.40 14.87 -2.32
N ASN A 275 11.75 13.81 -2.82
CA ASN A 275 12.20 12.42 -2.70
C ASN A 275 12.50 11.98 -1.25
N PRO A 276 11.50 12.04 -0.37
CA PRO A 276 11.67 11.69 1.03
C PRO A 276 11.98 10.20 1.20
N ILE A 277 12.49 9.84 2.38
CA ILE A 277 12.61 8.42 2.74
C ILE A 277 11.21 7.83 2.81
N ILE A 278 11.00 6.71 2.12
CA ILE A 278 9.69 6.07 2.03
C ILE A 278 9.71 4.62 2.50
N PHE A 279 8.80 4.26 3.40
CA PHE A 279 8.47 2.87 3.69
C PHE A 279 7.06 2.54 3.19
N ILE A 280 6.93 1.43 2.48
CA ILE A 280 5.64 0.87 2.09
C ILE A 280 5.17 0.02 3.26
N HIS A 281 4.44 0.62 4.19
CA HIS A 281 4.09 -0.01 5.45
C HIS A 281 2.91 -1.01 5.33
N GLU A 282 2.12 -0.94 4.26
CA GLU A 282 1.04 -1.88 3.98
C GLU A 282 0.90 -2.09 2.46
N ASN A 283 0.96 -3.36 2.03
CA ASN A 283 0.57 -3.78 0.69
C ASN A 283 0.17 -5.27 0.72
N GLY A 284 -0.98 -5.60 0.16
CA GLY A 284 -1.46 -6.99 0.12
C GLY A 284 -2.84 -7.12 -0.52
N GLN A 285 -3.32 -8.36 -0.59
CA GLN A 285 -4.60 -8.67 -1.23
C GLN A 285 -5.46 -9.57 -0.34
N ALA A 286 -6.73 -9.23 -0.25
CA ALA A 286 -7.74 -9.99 0.49
C ALA A 286 -8.07 -11.31 -0.23
N ALA A 287 -8.35 -12.35 0.54
CA ALA A 287 -9.09 -13.53 0.11
C ALA A 287 -10.32 -13.71 0.99
N SER A 288 -11.26 -14.55 0.57
CA SER A 288 -12.27 -15.08 1.50
C SER A 288 -11.63 -16.08 2.46
N TYR A 289 -12.06 -16.12 3.72
CA TYR A 289 -11.46 -16.96 4.76
C TYR A 289 -11.37 -18.45 4.43
N ASN A 290 -12.38 -19.02 3.76
CA ASN A 290 -12.41 -20.44 3.38
C ASN A 290 -11.54 -20.80 2.15
N THR A 291 -10.60 -19.94 1.74
CA THR A 291 -9.67 -20.27 0.66
C THR A 291 -8.54 -21.17 1.19
N SER A 292 -8.08 -22.07 0.34
CA SER A 292 -6.92 -22.95 0.59
C SER A 292 -5.69 -22.14 1.04
N THR A 293 -4.75 -22.78 1.75
CA THR A 293 -3.41 -22.21 1.98
C THR A 293 -2.65 -21.97 0.67
N ASP A 294 -3.14 -22.49 -0.46
CA ASP A 294 -2.78 -22.06 -1.80
C ASP A 294 -3.44 -20.72 -2.14
N ASP A 295 -2.69 -19.64 -1.93
CA ASP A 295 -3.04 -18.26 -2.22
C ASP A 295 -2.18 -17.67 -3.35
N SER A 296 -2.00 -18.44 -4.43
CA SER A 296 -1.23 -18.02 -5.62
C SER A 296 -1.58 -16.62 -6.15
N PHE A 297 -2.84 -16.18 -6.06
CA PHE A 297 -3.23 -14.81 -6.44
C PHE A 297 -2.51 -13.73 -5.59
N ARG A 298 -2.27 -14.00 -4.30
CA ARG A 298 -1.56 -13.09 -3.39
C ARG A 298 -0.07 -13.07 -3.72
N VAL A 299 0.50 -14.22 -4.08
CA VAL A 299 1.88 -14.31 -4.60
C VAL A 299 2.04 -13.42 -5.83
N GLU A 300 1.12 -13.54 -6.80
CA GLU A 300 1.14 -12.72 -8.01
C GLU A 300 1.01 -11.23 -7.70
N TYR A 301 0.08 -10.86 -6.82
CA TYR A 301 -0.10 -9.48 -6.39
C TYR A 301 1.18 -8.91 -5.75
N ILE A 302 1.75 -9.60 -4.77
CA ILE A 302 2.93 -9.11 -4.06
C ILE A 302 4.10 -8.98 -5.03
N ARG A 303 4.35 -10.00 -5.86
CA ARG A 303 5.41 -9.97 -6.88
C ARG A 303 5.28 -8.74 -7.77
N ASP A 304 4.11 -8.51 -8.34
CA ASP A 304 3.97 -7.44 -9.32
C ASP A 304 4.20 -6.05 -8.69
N HIS A 305 3.84 -5.89 -7.41
CA HIS A 305 4.13 -4.67 -6.64
C HIS A 305 5.59 -4.53 -6.26
N VAL A 306 6.24 -5.63 -5.87
CA VAL A 306 7.68 -5.66 -5.59
C VAL A 306 8.48 -5.33 -6.86
N GLU A 307 8.06 -5.81 -8.04
CA GLU A 307 8.64 -5.41 -9.33
C GLU A 307 8.49 -3.91 -9.59
N SER A 308 7.29 -3.36 -9.35
CA SER A 308 7.03 -1.94 -9.52
C SER A 308 7.84 -1.08 -8.55
N LEU A 309 8.01 -1.55 -7.31
CA LEU A 309 8.83 -0.92 -6.29
C LEU A 309 10.31 -0.97 -6.65
N HIS A 310 10.81 -2.12 -7.11
CA HIS A 310 12.17 -2.28 -7.60
C HIS A 310 12.46 -1.30 -8.75
N ASN A 311 11.54 -1.18 -9.72
CA ASN A 311 11.67 -0.21 -10.81
C ASN A 311 11.73 1.23 -10.28
N ALA A 312 10.87 1.58 -9.32
CA ALA A 312 10.90 2.90 -8.68
C ALA A 312 12.24 3.20 -7.98
N VAL A 313 12.76 2.23 -7.21
CA VAL A 313 14.06 2.35 -6.51
C VAL A 313 15.20 2.51 -7.51
N ARG A 314 15.25 1.69 -8.58
CA ARG A 314 16.24 1.85 -9.66
C ARG A 314 16.14 3.20 -10.37
N ASN A 315 14.92 3.74 -10.46
CA ASN A 315 14.66 5.06 -11.01
C ASN A 315 14.88 6.20 -9.99
N GLY A 316 15.50 5.92 -8.84
CA GLY A 316 15.96 6.90 -7.87
C GLY A 316 14.91 7.31 -6.82
N SER A 317 13.83 6.55 -6.64
CA SER A 317 12.97 6.67 -5.46
C SER A 317 13.80 6.37 -4.20
N ASN A 318 13.61 7.17 -3.15
CA ASN A 318 14.23 6.95 -1.85
C ASN A 318 13.39 6.02 -0.95
N ALA A 319 12.74 5.02 -1.55
CA ALA A 319 12.05 3.97 -0.81
C ALA A 319 13.08 3.03 -0.15
N LYS A 320 12.83 2.68 1.11
CA LYS A 320 13.74 1.95 2.00
C LYS A 320 13.18 0.65 2.56
N GLY A 321 11.89 0.39 2.42
CA GLY A 321 11.36 -0.90 2.81
C GLY A 321 9.96 -1.20 2.30
N TYR A 322 9.60 -2.47 2.37
CA TYR A 322 8.33 -3.03 1.94
C TYR A 322 7.79 -3.98 2.99
N PHE A 323 6.55 -3.72 3.44
CA PHE A 323 5.87 -4.49 4.46
C PHE A 323 4.59 -5.09 3.90
N VAL A 324 4.49 -6.41 3.93
CA VAL A 324 3.26 -7.09 3.51
C VAL A 324 2.15 -6.87 4.53
N TRP A 325 0.98 -6.47 4.04
CA TRP A 325 -0.27 -6.54 4.79
C TRP A 325 -0.97 -7.86 4.45
N SER A 326 -0.94 -8.87 5.32
CA SER A 326 -0.46 -8.85 6.72
C SER A 326 0.36 -10.09 7.05
N LEU A 327 0.98 -10.11 8.23
CA LEU A 327 1.71 -11.29 8.72
C LEU A 327 0.74 -12.47 8.94
N LEU A 328 -0.30 -12.25 9.74
CA LEU A 328 -1.29 -13.25 10.15
C LEU A 328 -2.63 -12.92 9.50
N ASP A 329 -3.51 -13.90 9.36
CA ASP A 329 -4.92 -13.56 9.20
C ASP A 329 -5.39 -12.82 10.43
N VAL A 330 -6.11 -11.72 10.19
CA VAL A 330 -6.49 -10.74 11.21
C VAL A 330 -8.01 -10.58 11.25
N TYR A 331 -8.52 -9.94 12.29
CA TYR A 331 -9.86 -9.36 12.23
C TYR A 331 -9.84 -8.12 11.36
N GLU A 332 -10.52 -8.13 10.22
CA GLU A 332 -10.55 -6.98 9.32
C GLU A 332 -11.56 -5.93 9.80
N LEU A 333 -11.15 -4.67 9.91
CA LEU A 333 -11.94 -3.62 10.59
C LEU A 333 -13.29 -3.36 9.91
N LEU A 334 -13.41 -3.64 8.62
CA LEU A 334 -14.64 -3.47 7.83
C LEU A 334 -15.38 -4.77 7.53
N PHE A 335 -14.71 -5.91 7.61
CA PHE A 335 -15.23 -7.18 7.09
C PHE A 335 -15.15 -8.34 8.10
N GLY A 336 -14.73 -8.08 9.34
CA GLY A 336 -14.58 -9.09 10.38
C GLY A 336 -13.65 -10.22 9.96
N PHE A 337 -14.05 -11.46 10.25
CA PHE A 337 -13.27 -12.66 9.93
C PHE A 337 -13.57 -13.25 8.55
N ASP A 338 -14.47 -12.64 7.76
CA ASP A 338 -14.86 -13.18 6.44
C ASP A 338 -13.73 -13.10 5.40
N TYR A 339 -12.73 -12.25 5.66
CA TYR A 339 -11.60 -11.99 4.76
C TYR A 339 -10.25 -12.17 5.43
N THR A 340 -9.30 -12.62 4.62
CA THR A 340 -7.93 -12.96 5.04
C THR A 340 -6.92 -12.15 4.27
N PHE A 341 -5.94 -11.59 4.98
CA PHE A 341 -4.83 -10.83 4.42
C PHE A 341 -3.46 -11.45 4.74
N GLY A 342 -3.41 -12.36 5.70
CA GLY A 342 -2.19 -12.93 6.23
C GLY A 342 -1.46 -13.76 5.20
N ILE A 343 -0.14 -13.70 5.22
CA ILE A 343 0.72 -14.72 4.62
C ILE A 343 0.72 -16.02 5.47
N TYR A 344 0.31 -15.94 6.73
CA TYR A 344 -0.08 -17.08 7.56
C TYR A 344 -1.59 -17.16 7.73
N TYR A 345 -2.15 -18.35 7.52
CA TYR A 345 -3.53 -18.68 7.83
C TYR A 345 -3.68 -18.89 9.33
N VAL A 346 -4.74 -18.35 9.94
CA VAL A 346 -5.09 -18.61 11.34
C VAL A 346 -6.36 -19.45 11.34
N ASP A 347 -6.32 -20.65 11.94
CA ASP A 347 -7.50 -21.48 12.08
C ASP A 347 -8.34 -21.02 13.28
N TYR A 348 -9.36 -20.19 13.03
CA TYR A 348 -10.31 -19.73 14.03
C TYR A 348 -11.26 -20.83 14.53
N ASN A 349 -11.28 -22.02 13.92
CA ASN A 349 -12.02 -23.17 14.44
C ASN A 349 -11.19 -24.04 15.40
N ASP A 350 -9.86 -23.89 15.38
CA ASP A 350 -8.97 -24.50 16.36
C ASP A 350 -8.96 -23.63 17.63
N PRO A 351 -9.31 -24.19 18.82
CA PRO A 351 -9.20 -23.48 20.08
C PRO A 351 -7.79 -22.93 20.38
N ASN A 352 -6.75 -23.50 19.76
CA ASN A 352 -5.37 -23.02 19.89
C ASN A 352 -4.99 -21.93 18.87
N LEU A 353 -5.92 -21.57 17.97
CA LEU A 353 -5.71 -20.57 16.93
C LEU A 353 -4.43 -20.84 16.13
N THR A 354 -4.26 -22.07 15.65
CA THR A 354 -3.01 -22.51 15.02
C THR A 354 -2.73 -21.71 13.74
N ARG A 355 -1.45 -21.36 13.53
CA ARG A 355 -0.96 -20.66 12.34
C ARG A 355 -0.43 -21.67 11.31
N HIS A 356 -0.82 -21.51 10.05
CA HIS A 356 -0.33 -22.32 8.94
C HIS A 356 0.27 -21.44 7.84
N PRO A 357 1.50 -21.71 7.36
CA PRO A 357 2.09 -20.93 6.26
C PRO A 357 1.26 -21.10 4.99
N LYS A 358 0.97 -20.00 4.30
CA LYS A 358 0.39 -20.01 2.95
C LYS A 358 1.49 -20.03 1.89
N LEU A 359 1.12 -20.21 0.62
CA LEU A 359 2.06 -20.16 -0.49
C LEU A 359 2.77 -18.79 -0.57
N SER A 360 2.05 -17.70 -0.30
CA SER A 360 2.61 -16.33 -0.26
C SER A 360 3.73 -16.16 0.76
N GLN A 361 3.67 -16.85 1.90
CA GLN A 361 4.76 -16.88 2.88
C GLN A 361 6.02 -17.53 2.31
N GLN A 362 5.87 -18.70 1.67
CA GLN A 362 6.98 -19.46 1.12
C GLN A 362 7.71 -18.68 0.02
N CYS A 363 6.95 -17.91 -0.78
CA CYS A 363 7.48 -17.09 -1.85
C CYS A 363 8.00 -15.71 -1.39
N TYR A 364 7.69 -15.26 -0.16
CA TYR A 364 7.85 -13.87 0.25
C TYR A 364 9.29 -13.33 0.14
N LEU A 365 10.30 -14.19 0.30
CA LEU A 365 11.71 -13.76 0.26
C LEU A 365 12.62 -14.62 -0.62
N ASN A 366 12.11 -15.75 -1.13
CA ASN A 366 12.95 -16.78 -1.73
C ASN A 366 13.06 -16.69 -3.25
N SER A 367 11.96 -16.39 -3.96
CA SER A 367 11.98 -16.23 -5.43
C SER A 367 10.61 -15.78 -5.93
N TRP A 368 10.57 -14.62 -6.58
CA TRP A 368 9.33 -14.09 -7.16
C TRP A 368 9.15 -14.56 -8.61
N THR A 369 8.95 -15.86 -8.82
CA THR A 369 8.77 -16.43 -10.18
C THR A 369 7.33 -16.26 -10.69
N ARG A 370 7.13 -16.33 -12.01
CA ARG A 370 5.78 -16.46 -12.60
C ARG A 370 5.23 -17.86 -12.33
N VAL A 371 3.96 -17.95 -11.92
CA VAL A 371 3.26 -19.24 -11.68
C VAL A 371 3.31 -20.15 -12.91
N SER A 372 3.46 -19.59 -14.12
CA SER A 372 3.64 -20.36 -15.36
C SER A 372 5.01 -21.06 -15.51
N GLU A 373 5.99 -20.77 -14.65
CA GLU A 373 7.38 -21.28 -14.73
C GLU A 373 7.80 -22.10 -13.50
N LEU A 374 6.93 -22.22 -12.48
CA LEU A 374 7.16 -22.92 -11.19
C LEU A 374 7.19 -24.46 -11.26
N ASN A 375 7.45 -25.06 -12.43
CA ASN A 375 7.29 -26.49 -12.67
C ASN A 375 8.42 -27.39 -12.12
N SER A 376 9.20 -26.98 -11.11
CA SER A 376 10.16 -27.93 -10.50
C SER A 376 10.45 -27.80 -9.00
N GLU A 377 10.11 -26.72 -8.29
CA GLU A 377 10.45 -26.62 -6.85
C GLU A 377 9.26 -26.41 -5.90
N CYS A 378 8.12 -25.86 -6.35
CA CYS A 378 6.95 -25.61 -5.48
C CYS A 378 5.78 -26.60 -5.64
N SER A 379 5.88 -27.64 -6.49
CA SER A 379 4.70 -28.29 -7.09
C SER A 379 4.39 -29.75 -6.70
N GLU A 380 4.90 -30.32 -5.60
CA GLU A 380 4.68 -31.77 -5.34
C GLU A 380 3.34 -32.16 -4.68
N LEU A 381 2.40 -31.26 -4.40
CA LEU A 381 1.13 -31.65 -3.73
C LEU A 381 -0.21 -31.25 -4.40
N ALA A 382 -0.25 -30.55 -5.54
CA ALA A 382 -1.51 -30.02 -6.08
C ALA A 382 -1.94 -30.59 -7.45
N CYS A 383 -1.52 -31.80 -7.82
CA CYS A 383 -2.03 -32.48 -9.00
C CYS A 383 -3.33 -33.26 -8.71
N LEU A 384 -4.48 -32.58 -8.79
CA LEU A 384 -5.76 -33.02 -9.39
C LEU A 384 -6.91 -32.14 -8.84
N MET A 385 -7.46 -31.23 -9.66
CA MET A 385 -8.90 -31.13 -9.95
C MET A 385 -9.27 -29.86 -10.74
N ILE A 386 -9.44 -30.07 -12.05
CA ILE A 386 -10.57 -29.67 -12.90
C ILE A 386 -11.13 -28.23 -12.76
N ILE A 387 -10.87 -27.48 -13.83
CA ILE A 387 -11.60 -26.30 -14.33
C ILE A 387 -13.13 -26.49 -14.25
N LYS A 388 -13.81 -25.60 -13.54
CA LYS A 388 -15.16 -25.12 -13.87
C LYS A 388 -15.42 -23.78 -13.18
N ASP A 389 -15.80 -22.78 -13.99
CA ASP A 389 -16.41 -21.50 -13.64
C ASP A 389 -17.12 -21.46 -12.28
N VAL A 390 -16.85 -20.42 -11.46
CA VAL A 390 -17.85 -19.50 -10.89
C VAL A 390 -17.16 -18.20 -10.39
N GLY A 391 -17.50 -17.07 -11.02
CA GLY A 391 -17.99 -15.85 -10.35
C GLY A 391 -17.09 -15.00 -9.45
N ARG A 392 -16.76 -13.79 -9.95
CA ARG A 392 -16.60 -12.50 -9.24
C ARG A 392 -16.16 -12.52 -7.76
N ALA A 393 -14.92 -12.09 -7.52
CA ALA A 393 -14.56 -11.29 -6.35
C ALA A 393 -13.38 -10.37 -6.71
N SER A 394 -13.61 -9.07 -6.74
CA SER A 394 -12.58 -8.04 -6.96
C SER A 394 -12.82 -6.91 -5.98
N HIS A 395 -12.00 -6.84 -4.93
CA HIS A 395 -11.99 -5.76 -3.95
C HIS A 395 -10.52 -5.46 -3.61
N GLY A 396 -10.10 -4.21 -3.76
CA GLY A 396 -8.70 -3.78 -3.66
C GLY A 396 -8.43 -2.78 -2.53
N LEU A 397 -7.12 -2.55 -2.33
CA LEU A 397 -6.46 -2.02 -1.14
C LEU A 397 -5.90 -0.59 -1.29
N TYR A 398 -5.55 0.00 -0.16
CA TYR A 398 -4.81 1.26 0.02
C TYR A 398 -3.28 1.05 -0.05
N TYR A 399 -2.54 2.07 -0.46
CA TYR A 399 -1.07 2.13 -0.29
C TYR A 399 -0.76 3.14 0.80
N LEU A 400 0.05 2.75 1.77
CA LEU A 400 0.64 3.67 2.73
C LEU A 400 2.12 3.88 2.43
N VAL A 401 2.46 5.14 2.22
CA VAL A 401 3.82 5.63 2.01
C VAL A 401 4.11 6.59 3.17
N ASP A 402 4.91 6.14 4.13
CA ASP A 402 5.39 7.00 5.22
C ASP A 402 6.58 7.84 4.74
N VAL A 403 6.68 9.10 5.14
CA VAL A 403 7.64 10.10 4.61
C VAL A 403 8.43 10.72 5.77
N GLU A 404 9.71 10.40 5.91
CA GLU A 404 10.59 11.02 6.93
C GLU A 404 11.42 12.20 6.35
N GLY A 405 11.29 13.42 6.92
CA GLY A 405 12.07 14.62 6.54
C GLY A 405 11.61 15.97 7.16
N ARG A 406 12.55 16.88 7.48
CA ARG A 406 12.45 18.07 8.37
C ARG A 406 11.60 19.27 7.90
N SER A 407 10.78 19.81 8.83
CA SER A 407 10.39 21.20 9.21
C SER A 407 10.39 22.41 8.24
N ASP A 408 10.89 22.36 7.01
CA ASP A 408 10.98 23.55 6.14
C ASP A 408 9.74 23.77 5.24
N ALA A 409 8.92 22.72 5.08
CA ALA A 409 7.63 22.82 4.38
C ALA A 409 6.59 23.63 5.18
N GLU A 410 6.60 23.52 6.52
CA GLU A 410 5.71 24.26 7.42
C GLU A 410 6.00 25.77 7.39
N LYS A 411 7.28 26.14 7.32
CA LYS A 411 7.73 27.54 7.28
C LYS A 411 7.31 28.28 6.01
N LYS A 412 7.22 27.56 4.88
CA LYS A 412 6.72 28.11 3.60
C LYS A 412 5.22 28.32 3.60
N ALA A 413 4.46 27.53 4.35
CA ALA A 413 3.00 27.68 4.49
C ALA A 413 2.64 28.93 5.33
N ASP A 414 3.41 29.20 6.39
CA ASP A 414 3.22 30.37 7.25
C ASP A 414 3.51 31.70 6.54
N ASP A 415 4.57 31.78 5.72
CA ASP A 415 4.92 32.99 4.96
C ASP A 415 3.88 33.35 3.88
N MET A 416 3.09 32.37 3.41
CA MET A 416 1.98 32.60 2.48
C MET A 416 0.73 33.17 3.19
N LEU A 417 0.58 32.94 4.50
CA LEU A 417 -0.56 33.44 5.30
C LEU A 417 -0.41 34.91 5.71
N VAL A 418 0.81 35.41 5.89
CA VAL A 418 1.04 36.84 6.21
C VAL A 418 0.64 37.74 5.03
N LYS A 419 0.79 37.26 3.79
CA LYS A 419 0.41 38.02 2.58
C LYS A 419 -1.09 38.03 2.30
N SER A 420 -1.86 37.07 2.81
CA SER A 420 -3.32 37.01 2.58
C SER A 420 -4.13 37.88 3.56
N ARG A 421 -3.58 38.18 4.75
CA ARG A 421 -4.24 39.06 5.74
C ARG A 421 -4.17 40.54 5.41
N THR A 422 -3.29 40.97 4.50
CA THR A 422 -3.14 42.38 4.12
C THR A 422 -4.07 42.85 2.99
N SER A 423 -4.88 41.97 2.39
CA SER A 423 -5.68 42.31 1.19
C SER A 423 -7.21 42.20 1.35
N SER A 424 -7.76 42.04 2.56
CA SER A 424 -9.20 41.85 2.76
C SER A 424 -9.89 42.95 3.58
N ASN A 425 -9.51 44.20 3.38
CA ASN A 425 -10.30 45.35 3.80
C ASN A 425 -10.56 46.24 2.58
N GLU A 426 -11.56 45.89 1.77
CA GLU A 426 -12.37 46.88 1.03
C GLU A 426 -13.61 46.20 0.42
N SER A 427 -14.76 46.84 0.65
CA SER A 427 -16.13 46.52 0.25
C SER A 427 -16.42 46.77 -1.24
N CYS A 428 -17.32 45.98 -1.86
CA CYS A 428 -18.25 46.36 -2.97
C CYS A 428 -19.06 45.09 -3.37
N ILE A 429 -20.39 44.98 -3.21
CA ILE A 429 -21.55 45.60 -3.90
C ILE A 429 -21.65 45.27 -5.42
N SER A 430 -22.66 44.44 -5.73
CA SER A 430 -23.46 44.25 -6.97
C SER A 430 -22.84 43.98 -8.36
N ASN A 431 -23.33 42.88 -8.94
CA ASN A 431 -23.69 42.58 -10.34
C ASN A 431 -22.83 43.06 -11.54
N SER A 432 -22.63 42.06 -12.42
CA SER A 432 -22.36 42.08 -13.86
C SER A 432 -20.96 42.43 -14.37
N ALA A 433 -20.54 41.62 -15.36
CA ALA A 433 -19.39 41.73 -16.24
C ALA A 433 -18.02 41.30 -15.68
N CYS A 434 -17.60 40.08 -16.06
CA CYS A 434 -16.20 39.76 -16.23
C CYS A 434 -15.54 40.79 -17.15
N ASN A 435 -14.48 41.44 -16.67
CA ASN A 435 -13.44 41.99 -17.53
C ASN A 435 -12.08 41.84 -16.84
N VAL A 436 -11.25 41.03 -17.49
CA VAL A 436 -9.80 41.11 -17.69
C VAL A 436 -9.09 42.23 -16.92
N ILE A 437 -8.15 41.85 -16.05
CA ILE A 437 -7.02 42.69 -15.68
C ILE A 437 -5.75 42.01 -16.20
N GLN A 438 -5.12 42.71 -17.14
CA GLN A 438 -3.91 42.36 -17.87
C GLN A 438 -2.81 43.31 -17.38
N TRP A 439 -1.64 42.81 -16.95
CA TRP A 439 -0.42 43.61 -16.74
C TRP A 439 0.83 42.79 -17.14
N PRO A 440 1.94 43.45 -17.52
CA PRO A 440 2.48 43.35 -18.87
C PRO A 440 3.74 42.48 -19.02
N MET A 441 3.95 42.06 -20.27
CA MET A 441 5.16 41.44 -20.78
C MET A 441 6.30 42.47 -20.87
N SER A 442 7.51 42.05 -20.50
CA SER A 442 8.75 42.68 -20.97
C SER A 442 9.38 41.79 -22.04
N ASP A 443 9.38 42.32 -23.26
CA ASP A 443 10.05 41.76 -24.44
C ASP A 443 11.57 41.98 -24.41
N SER A 444 12.32 40.89 -24.57
CA SER A 444 13.62 40.80 -25.29
C SER A 444 14.05 39.32 -25.23
N CYS A 445 14.29 38.55 -26.28
CA CYS A 445 14.64 38.81 -27.66
C CYS A 445 13.96 37.79 -28.58
N ALA A 446 13.54 38.25 -29.76
CA ALA A 446 13.12 37.44 -30.89
C ALA A 446 14.32 36.98 -31.73
N ASN A 447 14.10 35.87 -32.45
CA ASN A 447 14.84 35.30 -33.58
C ASN A 447 16.09 34.46 -33.26
N ASP A 448 15.95 33.12 -33.29
CA ASP A 448 16.27 32.38 -34.52
C ASP A 448 15.78 30.91 -34.49
N LYS A 449 15.07 30.56 -35.57
CA LYS A 449 14.90 29.23 -36.23
C LYS A 449 14.35 28.03 -35.45
N LEU A 450 13.08 27.72 -35.77
CA LEU A 450 12.55 26.35 -35.79
C LEU A 450 13.33 25.49 -36.80
N GLU A 451 13.92 24.39 -36.33
CA GLU A 451 14.18 23.21 -37.16
C GLU A 451 13.31 22.06 -36.63
N PHE A 452 12.42 21.56 -37.49
CA PHE A 452 11.72 20.30 -37.30
C PHE A 452 12.73 19.15 -37.48
N VAL A 453 13.04 18.42 -36.42
CA VAL A 453 13.67 17.10 -36.57
C VAL A 453 12.56 16.06 -36.68
N HIS A 454 12.25 15.70 -37.93
CA HIS A 454 11.55 14.47 -38.26
C HIS A 454 12.41 13.29 -37.79
N ILE A 455 11.92 12.49 -36.84
CA ILE A 455 12.50 11.17 -36.58
C ILE A 455 11.94 10.21 -37.63
N ASP A 456 12.84 9.81 -38.52
CA ASP A 456 12.62 8.97 -39.68
C ASP A 456 12.43 7.51 -39.27
N ILE A 457 11.16 7.10 -39.13
CA ILE A 457 10.75 5.73 -38.77
C ILE A 457 11.16 4.71 -39.87
N LEU A 458 11.52 5.15 -41.07
CA LEU A 458 12.00 4.25 -42.13
C LEU A 458 13.42 3.71 -41.88
N GLY A 459 14.31 4.48 -41.23
CA GLY A 459 15.70 4.06 -41.02
C GLY A 459 15.86 2.86 -40.09
N ALA A 460 15.05 2.81 -39.02
CA ALA A 460 15.06 1.70 -38.08
C ALA A 460 14.50 0.41 -38.69
N ILE A 461 13.49 0.51 -39.54
CA ILE A 461 12.88 -0.64 -40.23
C ILE A 461 13.86 -1.24 -41.25
N VAL A 462 14.58 -0.38 -42.00
CA VAL A 462 15.60 -0.83 -42.96
C VAL A 462 16.78 -1.49 -42.25
N ALA A 463 17.23 -0.96 -41.12
CA ALA A 463 18.31 -1.54 -40.32
C ALA A 463 17.95 -2.91 -39.74
N ILE A 464 16.72 -3.06 -39.21
CA ILE A 464 16.23 -4.35 -38.68
C ILE A 464 16.05 -5.38 -39.81
N THR A 465 15.58 -4.94 -40.97
CA THR A 465 15.39 -5.83 -42.13
C THR A 465 16.74 -6.32 -42.69
N LEU A 466 17.75 -5.45 -42.75
CA LEU A 466 19.11 -5.81 -43.14
C LEU A 466 19.78 -6.76 -42.13
N LEU A 467 19.54 -6.56 -40.83
CA LEU A 467 20.07 -7.43 -39.78
C LEU A 467 19.46 -8.85 -39.87
N VAL A 468 18.16 -8.95 -40.11
CA VAL A 468 17.45 -10.22 -40.30
C VAL A 468 17.93 -10.95 -41.56
N LEU A 469 18.20 -10.23 -42.65
CA LEU A 469 18.72 -10.81 -43.90
C LEU A 469 20.18 -11.26 -43.76
N LEU A 470 21.01 -10.54 -43.00
CA LEU A 470 22.40 -10.94 -42.72
C LEU A 470 22.46 -12.19 -41.83
N VAL A 471 21.57 -12.29 -40.84
CA VAL A 471 21.45 -13.48 -39.99
C VAL A 471 20.92 -14.67 -40.79
N ALA A 472 19.96 -14.47 -41.70
CA ALA A 472 19.49 -15.53 -42.60
C ALA A 472 20.59 -16.03 -43.56
N ALA A 473 21.44 -15.14 -44.06
CA ALA A 473 22.57 -15.49 -44.93
C ALA A 473 23.70 -16.23 -44.19
N ALA A 474 23.85 -16.01 -42.88
CA ALA A 474 24.83 -16.72 -42.05
C ALA A 474 24.38 -18.16 -41.69
N ILE A 475 23.07 -18.42 -41.66
CA ILE A 475 22.49 -19.71 -41.26
C ILE A 475 22.33 -20.65 -42.46
N VAL A 476 22.02 -20.12 -43.64
CA VAL A 476 21.76 -20.91 -44.85
C VAL A 476 22.88 -20.64 -45.84
N GLY A 477 23.88 -21.54 -45.88
CA GLY A 477 25.07 -21.45 -46.74
C GLY A 477 24.78 -21.25 -48.25
N PRO A 478 25.80 -21.32 -49.13
CA PRO A 478 25.99 -20.48 -50.35
C PRO A 478 24.89 -20.46 -51.43
N PHE A 479 23.81 -21.21 -51.29
CA PHE A 479 22.72 -21.32 -52.27
C PHE A 479 21.72 -20.16 -52.26
N CYS A 480 21.79 -19.20 -51.31
CA CYS A 480 20.86 -18.07 -51.24
C CYS A 480 21.35 -16.74 -51.86
N CYS A 481 22.57 -16.65 -52.38
CA CYS A 481 23.08 -15.40 -52.97
C CYS A 481 22.32 -14.94 -54.23
N PHE A 482 21.67 -15.85 -54.97
CA PHE A 482 20.87 -15.48 -56.15
C PHE A 482 19.52 -14.83 -55.82
N ALA A 483 18.94 -15.12 -54.66
CA ALA A 483 17.64 -14.56 -54.25
C ALA A 483 17.79 -13.11 -53.75
N VAL A 484 18.88 -12.80 -53.03
CA VAL A 484 19.14 -11.45 -52.50
C VAL A 484 19.48 -10.46 -53.62
N LEU A 485 20.22 -10.88 -54.65
CA LEU A 485 20.52 -10.05 -55.84
C LEU A 485 19.28 -9.76 -56.70
N ALA A 486 18.28 -10.65 -56.71
CA ALA A 486 17.03 -10.43 -57.43
C ALA A 486 16.12 -9.40 -56.73
N ILE A 487 16.12 -9.40 -55.38
CA ILE A 487 15.33 -8.45 -54.58
C ILE A 487 15.94 -7.05 -54.61
N LEU A 488 17.27 -6.93 -54.58
CA LEU A 488 17.96 -5.63 -54.69
C LEU A 488 17.80 -4.97 -56.07
N ARG A 489 17.58 -5.75 -57.15
CA ARG A 489 17.22 -5.20 -58.47
C ARG A 489 15.77 -4.73 -58.58
N LEU A 490 14.87 -5.22 -57.73
CA LEU A 490 13.45 -4.82 -57.70
C LEU A 490 13.19 -3.60 -56.81
N LEU A 491 14.11 -3.27 -55.89
CA LEU A 491 14.02 -2.09 -55.02
C LEU A 491 14.80 -0.87 -55.57
N GLY A 492 15.40 -1.00 -56.76
CA GLY A 492 16.15 0.06 -57.43
C GLY A 492 15.44 0.67 -58.66
N SER A 493 14.12 0.52 -58.79
CA SER A 493 13.30 1.14 -59.85
C SER A 493 12.13 1.92 -59.27
#